data_AF-A0A822H2U1-F1
#
_entry.id   AF-A0A822H2U1-F1
#
_cell.length_a   1.000
_cell.length_b   1.000
_cell.length_c   1.000
_cell.angle_alpha   90.00
_cell.angle_beta   90.00
_cell.angle_gamma   90.00
#
_symmetry.space_group_name_H-M   'P 1'
#
loop_
_entity.id
_entity.type
_entity.pdbx_description
1 polymer ?
#
loop_
_entity_poly.entity_id
_entity_poly.type
_entity_poly.pdbx_seq_one_letter_code
_entity_poly.pdbx_strand_id
1 'polypeptide(L)'
;IVRQNSLTIYWSQIFHMIFIEFENKIYYLAAIEQIYNLSMTLVTTIKSSDRCQHINELFNKTFIQMHIIRRIKYYHLPCHSSNLSCFYDDIYFCYCYNFGKQRLANCFEFNHTMKYNCFGKSVCENGGQCFQDSPTCPTRSVCICQSCFYGARCQFSTNGFGLSLDAIIGYYIQPNIDIFHQSIIVKVSLILTIIFMIIGYINGILSIMTFTDKTICEVGCGLYLLGSSITTLLTTTMFEFKFWILLLAQMKLITNTN
;
A
#
# COMPACT_ATOMS: atom_id res chain seq x y z
N ILE A 1 5.94 6.66 13.14
CA ILE A 1 5.53 5.25 13.40
C ILE A 1 4.11 5.10 12.88
N VAL A 2 3.93 4.75 11.61
CA VAL A 2 2.59 4.49 11.04
C VAL A 2 2.53 3.01 10.75
N ARG A 3 1.79 2.28 11.59
CA ARG A 3 1.45 0.88 11.32
C ARG A 3 0.48 0.87 10.14
N GLN A 4 0.89 0.36 8.99
CA GLN A 4 -0.06 -0.09 7.96
C GLN A 4 -0.81 -1.30 8.52
N ASN A 5 -1.90 -1.05 9.26
CA ASN A 5 -2.76 -2.09 9.84
C ASN A 5 -3.78 -2.66 8.83
N SER A 6 -3.81 -2.14 7.60
CA SER A 6 -4.78 -2.53 6.59
C SER A 6 -4.14 -2.51 5.21
N LEU A 7 -4.31 -3.62 4.48
CA LEU A 7 -3.99 -3.75 3.07
C LEU A 7 -5.31 -3.69 2.30
N THR A 8 -5.46 -2.72 1.40
CA THR A 8 -6.64 -2.64 0.52
C THR A 8 -6.26 -3.19 -0.84
N ILE A 9 -6.78 -4.38 -1.16
CA ILE A 9 -6.64 -4.99 -2.48
C ILE A 9 -7.92 -4.72 -3.25
N TYR A 10 -7.81 -4.06 -4.39
CA TYR A 10 -8.91 -3.95 -5.35
C TYR A 10 -8.83 -5.13 -6.32
N TRP A 11 -9.77 -6.05 -6.21
CA TRP A 11 -9.83 -7.23 -7.06
C TRP A 11 -11.14 -7.21 -7.85
N SER A 12 -11.04 -7.31 -9.18
CA SER A 12 -12.19 -7.24 -10.10
C SER A 12 -12.45 -8.53 -10.87
N GLN A 13 -11.77 -9.62 -10.50
CA GLN A 13 -12.05 -10.95 -11.02
C GLN A 13 -12.78 -11.78 -9.97
N ILE A 14 -13.47 -12.83 -10.42
CA ILE A 14 -14.13 -13.78 -9.52
C ILE A 14 -13.04 -14.56 -8.78
N PHE A 15 -13.14 -14.62 -7.45
CA PHE A 15 -12.32 -15.48 -6.61
C PHE A 15 -13.22 -16.28 -5.66
N HIS A 16 -12.72 -17.40 -5.17
CA HIS A 16 -13.43 -18.22 -4.19
C HIS A 16 -12.84 -18.06 -2.79
N MET A 17 -11.53 -17.86 -2.71
CA MET A 17 -10.79 -17.83 -1.45
C MET A 17 -9.63 -16.85 -1.56
N ILE A 18 -9.35 -16.15 -0.46
CA ILE A 18 -8.18 -15.28 -0.32
C ILE A 18 -7.38 -15.75 0.88
N PHE A 19 -6.11 -16.04 0.64
CA PHE A 19 -5.11 -16.31 1.66
C PHE A 19 -4.07 -15.19 1.65
N ILE A 20 -3.56 -14.85 2.83
CA ILE A 20 -2.50 -13.86 2.99
C ILE A 20 -1.29 -14.55 3.61
N GLU A 21 -0.15 -14.43 2.95
CA GLU A 21 1.14 -14.86 3.44
C GLU A 21 1.86 -13.68 4.11
N PHE A 22 2.23 -13.82 5.38
CA PHE A 22 3.11 -12.90 6.10
C PHE A 22 4.54 -13.46 6.18
N GLU A 23 5.44 -12.73 6.84
CA GLU A 23 6.82 -13.16 7.09
C GLU A 23 6.91 -14.61 7.59
N ASN A 24 7.95 -15.32 7.13
CA ASN A 24 8.22 -16.74 7.46
C ASN A 24 7.17 -17.75 6.97
N LYS A 25 6.47 -17.46 5.86
CA LYS A 25 5.46 -18.36 5.27
C LYS A 25 4.31 -18.69 6.22
N ILE A 26 3.92 -17.72 7.05
CA ILE A 26 2.76 -17.87 7.92
C ILE A 26 1.53 -17.43 7.14
N TYR A 27 0.60 -18.36 6.94
CA TYR A 27 -0.59 -18.12 6.14
C TYR A 27 -1.81 -17.83 7.01
N TYR A 28 -2.69 -16.97 6.50
CA TYR A 28 -3.96 -16.60 7.11
C TYR A 28 -5.06 -16.69 6.07
N LEU A 29 -6.23 -17.19 6.47
CA LEU A 29 -7.43 -17.14 5.65
C LEU A 29 -8.09 -15.77 5.80
N ALA A 30 -8.08 -14.96 4.75
CA ALA A 30 -8.61 -13.60 4.79
C ALA A 30 -10.09 -13.54 4.41
N ALA A 31 -10.51 -14.31 3.40
CA ALA A 31 -11.89 -14.33 2.94
C ALA A 31 -12.21 -15.66 2.23
N ILE A 32 -13.48 -16.09 2.35
CA ILE A 32 -14.08 -17.13 1.52
C ILE A 32 -15.35 -16.53 0.95
N GLU A 33 -15.51 -16.53 -0.37
CA GLU A 33 -16.69 -16.02 -1.04
C GLU A 33 -17.50 -17.19 -1.61
N GLN A 34 -18.76 -17.30 -1.16
CA GLN A 34 -19.69 -18.34 -1.59
C GLN A 34 -20.67 -17.85 -2.66
N ILE A 35 -20.78 -16.53 -2.84
CA ILE A 35 -21.74 -15.88 -3.74
C ILE A 35 -20.97 -15.06 -4.77
N TYR A 36 -21.21 -15.31 -6.05
CA TYR A 36 -20.50 -14.68 -7.16
C TYR A 36 -20.83 -13.18 -7.29
N ASN A 37 -20.00 -12.31 -6.73
CA ASN A 37 -20.09 -10.86 -6.97
C ASN A 37 -18.94 -10.40 -7.90
N LEU A 38 -19.29 -9.66 -8.95
CA LEU A 38 -18.35 -9.21 -9.99
C LEU A 38 -17.34 -8.15 -9.52
N SER A 39 -17.62 -7.44 -8.42
CA SER A 39 -16.71 -6.44 -7.86
C SER A 39 -17.01 -6.20 -6.39
N MET A 40 -16.13 -6.63 -5.50
CA MET A 40 -16.26 -6.40 -4.06
C MET A 40 -15.00 -5.72 -3.52
N THR A 41 -15.18 -4.62 -2.78
CA THR A 41 -14.10 -4.08 -1.95
C THR A 41 -14.14 -4.83 -0.63
N LEU A 42 -13.22 -5.79 -0.44
CA LEU A 42 -13.11 -6.55 0.80
C LEU A 42 -12.29 -5.77 1.83
N VAL A 43 -12.94 -5.36 2.91
CA VAL A 43 -12.28 -4.82 4.10
C VAL A 43 -12.28 -5.92 5.16
N THR A 44 -11.18 -6.67 5.27
CA THR A 44 -11.04 -7.76 6.24
C THR A 44 -9.98 -7.42 7.28
N THR A 45 -10.28 -7.75 8.54
CA THR A 45 -9.33 -7.59 9.66
C THR A 45 -8.83 -8.97 10.06
N ILE A 46 -7.54 -9.22 9.86
CA ILE A 46 -6.93 -10.52 10.12
C ILE A 46 -6.74 -10.67 11.63
N LYS A 47 -7.29 -11.74 12.18
CA LYS A 47 -7.15 -12.12 13.59
C LYS A 47 -6.23 -13.32 13.74
N SER A 48 -5.76 -13.57 14.96
CA SER A 48 -4.97 -14.76 15.28
C SER A 48 -5.73 -16.07 15.03
N SER A 49 -7.07 -16.05 15.13
CA SER A 49 -7.96 -17.18 14.80
C SER A 49 -7.94 -17.56 13.31
N ASP A 50 -7.51 -16.63 12.45
CA ASP A 50 -7.55 -16.82 11.00
C ASP A 50 -6.27 -17.48 10.48
N ARG A 51 -5.28 -17.68 11.37
CA ARG A 51 -4.01 -18.35 11.05
C ARG A 51 -4.27 -19.79 10.63
N CYS A 52 -3.74 -20.15 9.46
CA CYS A 52 -3.69 -21.53 9.01
C CYS A 52 -2.52 -22.23 9.71
N GLN A 53 -2.82 -23.32 10.41
CA GLN A 53 -1.81 -24.09 11.14
C GLN A 53 -1.07 -25.04 10.18
N HIS A 54 0.21 -25.27 10.43
CA HIS A 54 0.93 -26.32 9.70
C HIS A 54 0.46 -27.70 10.19
N ILE A 55 0.43 -28.70 9.32
CA ILE A 55 -0.02 -30.06 9.68
C ILE A 55 0.81 -30.69 10.83
N ASN A 56 2.05 -30.24 10.96
CA ASN A 56 2.98 -30.63 12.03
C ASN A 56 2.55 -30.15 13.42
N GLU A 57 1.72 -29.10 13.48
CA GLU A 57 1.14 -28.58 14.72
C GLU A 57 -0.15 -29.34 15.10
N LEU A 58 -0.78 -30.00 14.12
CA LEU A 58 -2.08 -30.66 14.26
C LEU A 58 -2.00 -32.16 14.56
N PHE A 59 -0.95 -32.83 14.07
CA PHE A 59 -0.81 -34.28 14.17
C PHE A 59 0.52 -34.70 14.80
N ASN A 60 0.53 -35.92 15.35
CA ASN A 60 1.74 -36.55 15.87
C ASN A 60 2.76 -36.86 14.76
N LYS A 61 4.05 -36.94 15.14
CA LYS A 61 5.17 -37.25 14.23
C LYS A 61 4.97 -38.52 13.40
N THR A 62 4.39 -39.57 13.98
CA THR A 62 4.11 -40.84 13.30
C THR A 62 3.14 -40.66 12.13
N PHE A 63 2.17 -39.76 12.26
CA PHE A 63 1.20 -39.47 11.21
C PHE A 63 1.85 -38.70 10.05
N ILE A 64 2.68 -37.71 10.36
CA ILE A 64 3.38 -36.89 9.36
C ILE A 64 4.29 -37.76 8.48
N GLN A 65 4.89 -38.80 9.05
CA GLN A 65 5.75 -39.76 8.34
C GLN A 65 4.98 -40.73 7.44
N MET A 66 3.65 -40.80 7.51
CA MET A 66 2.87 -41.66 6.63
C MET A 66 2.90 -41.18 5.18
N HIS A 67 2.73 -42.12 4.26
CA HIS A 67 2.58 -41.81 2.84
C HIS A 67 1.39 -40.88 2.60
N ILE A 68 1.53 -39.93 1.68
CA ILE A 68 0.56 -38.85 1.41
C ILE A 68 -0.87 -39.36 1.21
N ILE A 69 -1.06 -40.43 0.44
CA ILE A 69 -2.37 -41.07 0.17
C ILE A 69 -3.07 -41.54 1.45
N ARG A 70 -2.30 -41.95 2.48
CA ARG A 70 -2.86 -42.32 3.78
C ARG A 70 -3.17 -41.08 4.59
N ARG A 71 -2.28 -40.09 4.60
CA ARG A 71 -2.47 -38.83 5.34
C ARG A 71 -3.76 -38.13 4.91
N ILE A 72 -3.99 -37.99 3.60
CA ILE A 72 -5.12 -37.21 3.05
C ILE A 72 -6.49 -37.74 3.50
N LYS A 73 -6.61 -39.05 3.78
CA LYS A 73 -7.86 -39.65 4.29
C LYS A 73 -8.28 -39.12 5.66
N TYR A 74 -7.35 -38.59 6.44
CA TYR A 74 -7.61 -38.05 7.77
C TYR A 74 -7.67 -36.52 7.80
N TYR A 75 -7.58 -35.84 6.64
CA TYR A 75 -7.54 -34.37 6.60
C TYR A 75 -8.86 -33.71 7.03
N HIS A 76 -9.96 -34.46 7.08
CA HIS A 76 -11.21 -33.96 7.67
C HIS A 76 -11.18 -33.95 9.21
N LEU A 77 -10.28 -34.71 9.86
CA LEU A 77 -10.24 -34.85 11.32
C LEU A 77 -9.94 -33.52 12.06
N PRO A 78 -8.93 -32.71 11.67
CA PRO A 78 -8.63 -31.45 12.34
C PRO A 78 -9.79 -30.46 12.28
N CYS A 79 -10.50 -30.44 11.14
CA CYS A 79 -11.69 -29.63 10.95
C CYS A 79 -12.85 -30.04 11.86
N HIS A 80 -12.91 -31.31 12.29
CA HIS A 80 -13.94 -31.79 13.19
C HIS A 80 -13.59 -31.59 14.66
N SER A 81 -12.34 -31.84 15.04
CA SER A 81 -11.88 -31.82 16.43
C SER A 81 -11.63 -30.41 16.98
N SER A 82 -11.37 -29.44 16.11
CA SER A 82 -11.02 -28.08 16.48
C SER A 82 -11.78 -27.07 15.62
N ASN A 83 -12.03 -25.87 16.15
CA ASN A 83 -12.66 -24.79 15.40
C ASN A 83 -11.64 -24.10 14.48
N LEU A 84 -11.03 -24.89 13.61
CA LEU A 84 -9.96 -24.50 12.70
C LEU A 84 -10.54 -23.97 11.39
N SER A 85 -10.03 -22.84 10.91
CA SER A 85 -10.48 -22.27 9.63
C SER A 85 -9.74 -22.89 8.44
N CYS A 86 -8.44 -23.14 8.59
CA CYS A 86 -7.58 -23.65 7.53
C CYS A 86 -6.31 -24.29 8.10
N PHE A 87 -5.65 -25.10 7.27
CA PHE A 87 -4.34 -25.68 7.55
C PHE A 87 -3.64 -26.03 6.24
N TYR A 88 -2.35 -26.34 6.31
CA TYR A 88 -1.57 -26.71 5.14
C TYR A 88 -0.46 -27.71 5.51
N ASP A 89 -0.01 -28.47 4.50
CA ASP A 89 1.21 -29.26 4.55
C ASP A 89 2.19 -28.78 3.45
N ASP A 90 3.18 -29.60 3.10
CA ASP A 90 4.18 -29.23 2.08
C ASP A 90 3.62 -29.20 0.63
N ILE A 91 2.44 -29.78 0.38
CA ILE A 91 1.85 -30.00 -0.95
C ILE A 91 0.45 -29.38 -1.06
N TYR A 92 -0.36 -29.50 -0.02
CA TYR A 92 -1.78 -29.18 0.00
C TYR A 92 -2.08 -28.04 0.96
N PHE A 93 -2.89 -27.12 0.47
CA PHE A 93 -3.56 -26.12 1.28
C PHE A 93 -5.02 -26.53 1.48
N CYS A 94 -5.50 -26.47 2.72
CA CYS A 94 -6.83 -26.92 3.09
C CYS A 94 -7.60 -25.82 3.84
N TYR A 95 -8.89 -25.71 3.56
CA TYR A 95 -9.83 -24.93 4.36
C TYR A 95 -10.94 -25.81 4.90
N CYS A 96 -11.43 -25.48 6.10
CA CYS A 96 -12.50 -26.20 6.76
C CYS A 96 -13.83 -25.50 6.47
N TYR A 97 -14.84 -26.27 6.08
CA TYR A 97 -16.19 -25.76 5.84
C TYR A 97 -17.25 -26.68 6.43
N ASN A 98 -18.42 -26.12 6.69
CA ASN A 98 -19.56 -26.87 7.22
C ASN A 98 -20.35 -27.50 6.05
N PHE A 99 -20.52 -28.82 6.10
CA PHE A 99 -21.35 -29.58 5.17
C PHE A 99 -22.41 -30.35 5.97
N GLY A 100 -23.62 -29.78 6.03
CA GLY A 100 -24.69 -30.31 6.88
C GLY A 100 -24.30 -30.26 8.36
N LYS A 101 -24.25 -31.43 9.00
CA LYS A 101 -23.85 -31.58 10.43
C LYS A 101 -22.37 -31.92 10.62
N GLN A 102 -21.60 -32.00 9.54
CA GLN A 102 -20.18 -32.35 9.58
C GLN A 102 -19.33 -31.17 9.13
N ARG A 103 -18.10 -31.11 9.63
CA ARG A 103 -17.11 -30.11 9.21
C ARG A 103 -16.01 -30.83 8.47
N LEU A 104 -15.85 -30.48 7.20
CA LEU A 104 -14.97 -31.17 6.26
C LEU A 104 -13.83 -30.24 5.84
N ALA A 105 -12.66 -30.81 5.60
CA ALA A 105 -11.59 -30.16 4.86
C ALA A 105 -11.83 -30.25 3.34
N ASN A 106 -11.62 -29.13 2.64
CA ASN A 106 -11.42 -29.10 1.20
C ASN A 106 -9.98 -28.66 0.92
N CYS A 107 -9.25 -29.48 0.17
CA CYS A 107 -7.80 -29.34 -0.02
C CYS A 107 -7.45 -29.26 -1.50
N PHE A 108 -6.50 -28.39 -1.84
CA PHE A 108 -5.99 -28.21 -3.19
C PHE A 108 -4.47 -28.14 -3.16
N GLU A 109 -3.83 -28.57 -4.25
CA GLU A 109 -2.37 -28.51 -4.38
C GLU A 109 -1.92 -27.04 -4.43
N PHE A 110 -0.87 -26.73 -3.68
CA PHE A 110 -0.33 -25.38 -3.58
C PHE A 110 1.19 -25.41 -3.55
N ASN A 111 1.80 -24.69 -4.48
CA ASN A 111 3.25 -24.58 -4.54
C ASN A 111 3.75 -23.48 -3.61
N HIS A 112 4.14 -23.84 -2.38
CA HIS A 112 4.72 -22.96 -1.36
C HIS A 112 6.08 -22.34 -1.74
N THR A 113 6.65 -22.72 -2.88
CA THR A 113 7.92 -22.19 -3.40
C THR A 113 7.75 -21.38 -4.68
N MET A 114 6.51 -21.19 -5.12
CA MET A 114 6.21 -20.44 -6.33
C MET A 114 6.75 -19.01 -6.21
N LYS A 115 7.61 -18.64 -7.14
CA LYS A 115 8.12 -17.28 -7.29
C LYS A 115 7.67 -16.74 -8.62
N TYR A 116 7.00 -15.59 -8.59
CA TYR A 116 6.71 -14.83 -9.79
C TYR A 116 7.92 -13.96 -10.13
N ASN A 117 8.33 -13.98 -11.39
CA ASN A 117 9.37 -13.10 -11.91
C ASN A 117 8.85 -12.21 -13.05
N CYS A 118 7.53 -12.20 -13.29
CA CYS A 118 6.89 -11.44 -14.36
C CYS A 118 7.56 -11.68 -15.72
N PHE A 119 7.96 -12.94 -15.98
CA PHE A 119 8.68 -13.38 -17.18
C PHE A 119 9.97 -12.60 -17.46
N GLY A 120 10.64 -12.12 -16.40
CA GLY A 120 11.82 -11.26 -16.53
C GLY A 120 11.51 -9.84 -17.01
N LYS A 121 10.23 -9.49 -17.21
CA LYS A 121 9.74 -8.16 -17.59
C LYS A 121 9.06 -7.49 -16.41
N SER A 122 9.69 -7.55 -15.23
CA SER A 122 9.18 -6.85 -14.07
C SER A 122 9.13 -5.34 -14.35
N VAL A 123 7.96 -4.74 -14.16
CA VAL A 123 7.79 -3.29 -14.19
C VAL A 123 8.22 -2.62 -12.87
N CYS A 124 8.53 -3.42 -11.85
CA CYS A 124 8.92 -2.95 -10.53
C CYS A 124 10.36 -2.43 -10.54
N GLU A 125 10.55 -1.24 -9.99
CA GLU A 125 11.82 -0.56 -9.88
C GLU A 125 12.42 -0.78 -8.48
N ASN A 126 13.68 -0.36 -8.29
CA ASN A 126 14.36 -0.36 -6.99
C ASN A 126 14.36 -1.71 -6.24
N GLY A 127 14.44 -2.83 -6.97
CA GLY A 127 14.44 -4.17 -6.39
C GLY A 127 13.08 -4.62 -5.83
N GLY A 128 11.98 -3.96 -6.22
CA GLY A 128 10.63 -4.39 -5.88
C GLY A 128 10.32 -5.80 -6.41
N GLN A 129 9.63 -6.60 -5.60
CA GLN A 129 9.22 -7.94 -5.97
C GLN A 129 7.92 -7.89 -6.79
N CYS A 130 7.90 -8.57 -7.94
CA CYS A 130 6.76 -8.58 -8.84
C CYS A 130 5.88 -9.81 -8.61
N PHE A 131 4.58 -9.58 -8.48
CA PHE A 131 3.55 -10.60 -8.43
C PHE A 131 2.63 -10.43 -9.63
N GLN A 132 2.13 -11.54 -10.17
CA GLN A 132 1.28 -11.54 -11.36
C GLN A 132 0.01 -12.35 -11.10
N ASP A 133 -1.04 -12.07 -11.85
CA ASP A 133 -2.35 -12.73 -11.74
C ASP A 133 -2.34 -14.18 -12.27
N SER A 134 -1.60 -14.45 -13.36
CA SER A 134 -1.55 -15.78 -13.98
C SER A 134 -0.12 -16.24 -14.26
N PRO A 135 0.22 -17.52 -14.01
CA PRO A 135 1.53 -18.07 -14.33
C PRO A 135 1.81 -18.21 -15.83
N THR A 136 0.79 -18.28 -16.68
CA THR A 136 0.93 -18.56 -18.12
C THR A 136 0.73 -17.35 -19.01
N CYS A 137 -0.22 -16.47 -18.67
CA CYS A 137 -0.52 -15.26 -19.44
C CYS A 137 -0.96 -14.14 -18.49
N PRO A 138 -0.01 -13.41 -17.88
CA PRO A 138 -0.32 -12.43 -16.87
C PRO A 138 -0.90 -11.18 -17.54
N THR A 139 -2.06 -10.74 -17.07
CA THR A 139 -2.69 -9.50 -17.53
C THR A 139 -2.47 -8.35 -16.56
N ARG A 140 -2.14 -8.66 -15.31
CA ARG A 140 -1.91 -7.68 -14.24
C ARG A 140 -0.70 -8.07 -13.40
N SER A 141 -0.04 -7.05 -12.85
CA SER A 141 1.08 -7.25 -11.94
C SER A 141 1.11 -6.22 -10.83
N VAL A 142 1.44 -6.65 -9.63
CA VAL A 142 1.60 -5.80 -8.45
C VAL A 142 3.04 -5.85 -7.97
N CYS A 143 3.56 -4.69 -7.57
CA CYS A 143 4.89 -4.56 -7.01
C CYS A 143 4.83 -4.49 -5.48
N ILE A 144 5.57 -5.37 -4.81
CA ILE A 144 5.86 -5.27 -3.38
C ILE A 144 7.19 -4.57 -3.23
N CYS A 145 7.16 -3.36 -2.65
CA CYS A 145 8.33 -2.52 -2.51
C CYS A 145 9.19 -2.94 -1.32
N GLN A 146 10.51 -2.82 -1.51
CA GLN A 146 11.45 -2.93 -0.40
C GLN A 146 11.25 -1.78 0.59
N SER A 147 11.79 -1.93 1.79
CA SER A 147 11.79 -0.86 2.80
C SER A 147 12.34 0.43 2.21
N CYS A 148 11.69 1.55 2.53
CA CYS A 148 12.04 2.88 2.05
C CYS A 148 11.78 3.14 0.55
N PHE A 149 11.00 2.31 -0.12
CA PHE A 149 10.49 2.58 -1.48
C PHE A 149 8.97 2.51 -1.53
N TYR A 150 8.35 3.31 -2.41
CA TYR A 150 6.90 3.38 -2.55
C TYR A 150 6.45 3.80 -3.96
N GLY A 151 5.13 3.77 -4.18
CA GLY A 151 4.49 3.98 -5.48
C GLY A 151 4.15 2.66 -6.18
N ALA A 152 3.28 2.72 -7.19
CA ALA A 152 2.77 1.54 -7.90
C ALA A 152 3.88 0.65 -8.52
N ARG A 153 5.04 1.23 -8.83
CA ARG A 153 6.21 0.53 -9.39
C ARG A 153 7.40 0.57 -8.44
N CYS A 154 7.22 0.96 -7.18
CA CYS A 154 8.33 1.19 -6.23
C CYS A 154 9.35 2.23 -6.71
N GLN A 155 8.91 3.16 -7.55
CA GLN A 155 9.78 4.13 -8.23
C GLN A 155 10.29 5.25 -7.32
N PHE A 156 9.61 5.52 -6.21
CA PHE A 156 9.99 6.58 -5.27
C PHE A 156 10.77 6.01 -4.09
N SER A 157 11.77 6.74 -3.63
CA SER A 157 12.60 6.36 -2.48
C SER A 157 12.50 7.39 -1.37
N THR A 158 12.46 6.91 -0.13
CA THR A 158 12.69 7.71 1.08
C THR A 158 14.14 7.63 1.54
N ASN A 159 15.00 6.82 0.87
CA ASN A 159 16.44 6.72 1.16
C ASN A 159 17.19 7.84 0.47
N GLY A 160 17.12 9.00 1.10
CA GLY A 160 17.84 10.19 0.75
C GLY A 160 17.31 11.29 1.65
N PHE A 161 18.20 12.01 2.34
CA PHE A 161 17.86 13.24 3.05
C PHE A 161 17.49 14.34 2.03
N GLY A 162 16.51 14.09 1.17
CA GLY A 162 15.84 15.11 0.44
C GLY A 162 14.95 15.83 1.44
N LEU A 163 15.39 17.01 1.91
CA LEU A 163 14.50 18.04 2.47
C LEU A 163 13.52 18.56 1.40
N SER A 164 13.13 17.71 0.44
CA SER A 164 12.16 18.00 -0.58
C SER A 164 10.79 17.62 -0.04
N LEU A 165 9.85 18.54 -0.25
CA LEU A 165 8.47 18.39 0.15
C LEU A 165 7.82 17.10 -0.43
N ASP A 166 8.28 16.67 -1.61
CA ASP A 166 7.84 15.45 -2.31
C ASP A 166 8.20 14.17 -1.54
N ALA A 167 9.38 14.12 -0.92
CA ALA A 167 9.83 12.96 -0.15
C ALA A 167 9.18 12.91 1.25
N ILE A 168 8.99 14.08 1.89
CA ILE A 168 8.42 14.16 3.25
C ILE A 168 6.92 13.92 3.23
N ILE A 169 6.19 14.54 2.29
CA ILE A 169 4.72 14.52 2.27
C ILE A 169 4.18 13.47 1.31
N GLY A 170 4.85 13.21 0.18
CA GLY A 170 4.32 12.37 -0.89
C GLY A 170 3.92 10.97 -0.44
N TYR A 171 4.68 10.35 0.46
CA TYR A 171 4.36 9.02 1.02
C TYR A 171 3.05 9.00 1.86
N TYR A 172 2.68 10.12 2.47
CA TYR A 172 1.51 10.22 3.35
C TYR A 172 0.23 10.61 2.61
N ILE A 173 0.33 10.99 1.33
CA ILE A 173 -0.82 11.30 0.48
C ILE A 173 -1.35 9.98 -0.09
N GLN A 174 -2.62 9.68 0.21
CA GLN A 174 -3.28 8.50 -0.31
C GLN A 174 -3.95 8.80 -1.65
N PRO A 175 -3.83 7.92 -2.65
CA PRO A 175 -4.47 8.13 -3.94
C PRO A 175 -5.98 7.92 -3.86
N ASN A 176 -6.73 8.58 -4.76
CA ASN A 176 -8.19 8.45 -4.93
C ASN A 176 -9.04 8.76 -3.68
N ILE A 177 -8.52 9.52 -2.73
CA ILE A 177 -9.22 9.94 -1.52
C ILE A 177 -9.23 11.47 -1.44
N ASP A 178 -10.39 12.05 -1.13
CA ASP A 178 -10.54 13.51 -0.97
C ASP A 178 -9.68 14.07 0.17
N ILE A 179 -9.29 15.34 0.05
CA ILE A 179 -8.43 16.06 1.02
C ILE A 179 -8.98 15.94 2.46
N PHE A 180 -10.30 15.95 2.63
CA PHE A 180 -10.96 15.85 3.94
C PHE A 180 -10.76 14.48 4.62
N HIS A 181 -10.48 13.43 3.85
CA HIS A 181 -10.26 12.07 4.35
C HIS A 181 -8.79 11.66 4.36
N GLN A 182 -7.89 12.52 3.87
CA GLN A 182 -6.45 12.31 3.93
C GLN A 182 -5.91 12.23 5.37
N SER A 183 -4.68 11.73 5.50
CA SER A 183 -3.97 11.62 6.77
C SER A 183 -3.80 12.97 7.48
N ILE A 184 -3.69 12.94 8.81
CA ILE A 184 -3.54 14.16 9.61
C ILE A 184 -2.27 14.95 9.24
N ILE A 185 -1.22 14.25 8.80
CA ILE A 185 0.05 14.83 8.37
C ILE A 185 -0.15 15.69 7.12
N VAL A 186 -0.93 15.20 6.14
CA VAL A 186 -1.24 15.95 4.91
C VAL A 186 -2.08 17.19 5.23
N LYS A 187 -3.10 17.05 6.09
CA LYS A 187 -3.97 18.17 6.49
C LYS A 187 -3.19 19.28 7.19
N VAL A 188 -2.36 18.93 8.17
CA VAL A 188 -1.52 19.90 8.90
C VAL A 188 -0.56 20.59 7.93
N SER A 189 0.06 19.84 7.01
CA SER A 189 0.97 20.41 6.01
C SER A 189 0.25 21.37 5.06
N LEU A 190 -0.97 21.04 4.63
CA LEU A 190 -1.79 21.92 3.79
C LEU A 190 -2.18 23.22 4.53
N ILE A 191 -2.52 23.14 5.81
CA ILE A 191 -2.82 24.34 6.62
C ILE A 191 -1.57 25.22 6.76
N LEU A 192 -0.42 24.62 7.09
CA LEU A 192 0.84 25.36 7.25
C LEU A 192 1.26 26.05 5.94
N THR A 193 1.13 25.36 4.80
CA THR A 193 1.47 25.94 3.48
C THR A 193 0.54 27.11 3.12
N ILE A 194 -0.77 27.02 3.41
CA ILE A 194 -1.70 28.14 3.24
C ILE A 194 -1.33 29.34 4.13
N ILE A 195 -0.95 29.10 5.38
CA ILE A 195 -0.54 30.19 6.30
C ILE A 195 0.73 30.87 5.80
N PHE A 196 1.76 30.09 5.43
CA PHE A 196 3.01 30.65 4.88
C PHE A 196 2.76 31.44 3.60
N MET A 197 1.85 30.98 2.75
CA MET A 197 1.41 31.68 1.56
C MET A 197 0.78 33.03 1.88
N ILE A 198 -0.24 33.07 2.75
CA ILE A 198 -0.93 34.32 3.10
C ILE A 198 0.07 35.35 3.65
N ILE A 199 0.93 34.94 4.59
CA ILE A 199 1.95 35.82 5.18
C ILE A 199 2.95 36.30 4.11
N GLY A 200 3.42 35.40 3.24
CA GLY A 200 4.36 35.72 2.18
C GLY A 200 3.81 36.74 1.18
N TYR A 201 2.54 36.60 0.78
CA TYR A 201 1.89 37.52 -0.14
C TYR A 201 1.61 38.88 0.49
N ILE A 202 1.11 38.93 1.73
CA ILE A 202 0.87 40.19 2.44
C ILE A 202 2.19 40.97 2.56
N ASN A 203 3.26 40.31 3.01
CA ASN A 203 4.56 40.94 3.16
C ASN A 203 5.15 41.39 1.80
N GLY A 204 5.06 40.55 0.77
CA GLY A 204 5.54 40.87 -0.57
C GLY A 204 4.83 42.07 -1.19
N ILE A 205 3.49 42.09 -1.14
CA ILE A 205 2.67 43.17 -1.70
C ILE A 205 2.90 44.49 -0.94
N LEU A 206 2.86 44.46 0.39
CA LEU A 206 3.12 45.65 1.21
C LEU A 206 4.53 46.21 0.94
N SER A 207 5.54 45.35 0.83
CA SER A 207 6.91 45.75 0.53
C SER A 207 7.03 46.38 -0.86
N ILE A 208 6.37 45.82 -1.88
CA ILE A 208 6.34 46.44 -3.21
C ILE A 208 5.70 47.82 -3.14
N MET A 209 4.53 47.94 -2.49
CA MET A 209 3.85 49.22 -2.36
C MET A 209 4.72 50.28 -1.68
N THR A 210 5.45 49.92 -0.61
CA THR A 210 6.32 50.86 0.11
C THR A 210 7.56 51.24 -0.68
N PHE A 211 8.20 50.30 -1.38
CA PHE A 211 9.48 50.54 -2.06
C PHE A 211 9.35 50.97 -3.53
N THR A 212 8.12 51.12 -4.05
CA THR A 212 7.86 51.72 -5.38
C THR A 212 7.91 53.26 -5.34
N ASP A 213 7.94 53.87 -4.15
CA ASP A 213 8.08 55.33 -4.02
C ASP A 213 9.43 55.81 -4.55
N LYS A 214 9.39 56.80 -5.44
CA LYS A 214 10.57 57.37 -6.11
C LYS A 214 11.57 57.96 -5.10
N THR A 215 11.10 58.48 -3.98
CA THR A 215 11.95 59.08 -2.94
C THR A 215 12.83 58.05 -2.23
N ILE A 216 12.37 56.81 -2.12
CA ILE A 216 13.06 55.72 -1.40
C ILE A 216 14.02 54.96 -2.32
N CYS A 217 13.74 54.95 -3.62
CA CYS A 217 14.59 54.33 -4.65
C CYS A 217 15.85 55.15 -5.02
N GLU A 218 16.02 56.37 -4.51
CA GLU A 218 17.23 57.17 -4.75
C GLU A 218 18.48 56.57 -4.09
N VAL A 219 18.31 55.75 -3.05
CA VAL A 219 19.38 55.04 -2.36
C VAL A 219 19.37 53.57 -2.80
N GLY A 220 20.55 52.99 -3.10
CA GLY A 220 20.68 51.61 -3.58
C GLY A 220 20.02 50.54 -2.68
N CYS A 221 19.77 50.85 -1.41
CA CYS A 221 19.01 50.02 -0.48
C CYS A 221 17.54 49.81 -0.90
N GLY A 222 16.87 50.84 -1.43
CA GLY A 222 15.47 50.76 -1.88
C GLY A 222 15.29 49.83 -3.07
N LEU A 223 16.19 49.92 -4.05
CA LEU A 223 16.27 49.00 -5.20
C LEU A 223 16.52 47.55 -4.77
N TYR A 224 17.39 47.32 -3.79
CA TYR A 224 17.64 45.97 -3.25
C TYR A 224 16.39 45.39 -2.59
N LEU A 225 15.68 46.17 -1.75
CA LEU A 225 14.48 45.71 -1.06
C LEU A 225 13.31 45.47 -2.03
N LEU A 226 13.19 46.28 -3.09
CA LEU A 226 12.23 46.05 -4.17
C LEU A 226 12.55 44.77 -4.96
N GLY A 227 13.82 44.55 -5.30
CA GLY A 227 14.26 43.30 -5.92
C GLY A 227 13.97 42.10 -5.03
N SER A 228 14.27 42.22 -3.73
CA SER A 228 14.00 41.18 -2.73
C SER A 228 12.50 40.86 -2.64
N SER A 229 11.61 41.85 -2.62
CA SER A 229 10.16 41.61 -2.54
C SER A 229 9.57 40.94 -3.80
N ILE A 230 10.12 41.26 -4.97
CA ILE A 230 9.78 40.56 -6.22
C ILE A 230 10.24 39.10 -6.15
N THR A 231 11.49 38.86 -5.71
CA THR A 231 12.00 37.49 -5.58
C THR A 231 11.22 36.67 -4.55
N THR A 232 10.81 37.26 -3.42
CA THR A 232 10.01 36.55 -2.42
C THR A 232 8.64 36.14 -2.98
N LEU A 233 7.94 37.02 -3.70
CA LEU A 233 6.68 36.67 -4.39
C LEU A 233 6.87 35.59 -5.45
N LEU A 234 7.97 35.62 -6.21
CA LEU A 234 8.27 34.57 -7.19
C LEU A 234 8.58 33.22 -6.50
N THR A 235 9.30 33.23 -5.39
CA THR A 235 9.59 31.99 -4.66
C THR A 235 8.36 31.42 -3.95
N THR A 236 7.48 32.25 -3.38
CA THR A 236 6.23 31.81 -2.73
C THR A 236 5.26 31.23 -3.75
N THR A 237 5.10 31.87 -4.91
CA THR A 237 4.28 31.34 -6.02
C THR A 237 4.82 30.00 -6.52
N MET A 238 6.13 29.89 -6.77
CA MET A 238 6.76 28.64 -7.22
C MET A 238 6.56 27.49 -6.22
N PHE A 239 6.71 27.78 -4.92
CA PHE A 239 6.48 26.80 -3.86
C PHE A 239 5.02 26.33 -3.83
N GLU A 240 4.07 27.24 -4.00
CA GLU A 240 2.64 26.91 -4.06
C GLU A 240 2.33 25.97 -5.23
N PHE A 241 2.79 26.34 -6.44
CA PHE A 241 2.60 25.52 -7.63
C PHE A 241 3.19 24.12 -7.42
N LYS A 242 4.39 24.02 -6.84
CA LYS A 242 5.02 22.74 -6.56
C LYS A 242 4.17 21.88 -5.61
N PHE A 243 3.65 22.47 -4.53
CA PHE A 243 2.81 21.77 -3.57
C PHE A 243 1.50 21.27 -4.21
N TRP A 244 0.83 22.12 -4.99
CA TRP A 244 -0.40 21.75 -5.69
C TRP A 244 -0.17 20.65 -6.73
N ILE A 245 0.92 20.73 -7.51
CA ILE A 245 1.29 19.69 -8.47
C ILE A 245 1.51 18.37 -7.76
N LEU A 246 2.26 18.34 -6.65
CA LEU A 246 2.47 17.13 -5.86
C LEU A 246 1.14 16.53 -5.38
N LEU A 247 0.27 17.36 -4.80
CA LEU A 247 -1.01 16.93 -4.23
C LEU A 247 -1.91 16.34 -5.32
N LEU A 248 -2.04 17.03 -6.46
CA LEU A 248 -2.84 16.55 -7.59
C LEU A 248 -2.26 15.28 -8.21
N ALA A 249 -0.93 15.21 -8.37
CA ALA A 249 -0.26 14.06 -8.95
C ALA A 249 -0.46 12.81 -8.07
N GLN A 250 -0.28 12.93 -6.76
CA GLN A 250 -0.45 11.82 -5.82
C GLN A 250 -1.91 11.40 -5.67
N MET A 251 -2.86 12.35 -5.68
CA MET A 251 -4.28 12.01 -5.52
C MET A 251 -4.93 11.43 -6.77
N LYS A 252 -4.57 11.90 -7.98
CA LYS A 252 -5.26 11.54 -9.23
C LYS A 252 -4.44 10.67 -10.19
N LEU A 253 -3.12 10.84 -10.20
CA LEU A 253 -2.25 10.32 -11.26
C LEU A 253 -1.53 9.05 -10.83
N ILE A 254 -1.13 8.96 -9.57
CA ILE A 254 -0.53 7.76 -8.97
C ILE A 254 -1.67 6.86 -8.50
N THR A 255 -2.38 6.25 -9.44
CA THR A 255 -3.38 5.24 -9.12
C THR A 255 -2.70 3.90 -8.84
N ASN A 256 -3.15 3.22 -7.78
CA ASN A 256 -2.74 1.85 -7.44
C ASN A 256 -3.41 0.80 -8.37
N THR A 257 -3.76 1.20 -9.60
CA THR A 257 -4.51 0.36 -10.54
C THR A 257 -3.67 0.07 -11.76
N ASN A 258 -3.05 -1.11 -11.77
CA ASN A 258 -2.87 -1.93 -12.97
C ASN A 258 -3.48 -3.30 -12.69
#